data_AF-A0A9E2FDU7-F1
#
_entry.id   AF-A0A9E2FDU7-F1
#
_cell.length_a   1.000
_cell.length_b   1.000
_cell.length_c   1.000
_cell.angle_alpha   90.00
_cell.angle_beta   90.00
_cell.angle_gamma   90.00
#
_symmetry.space_group_name_H-M   'P 1'
#
loop_
_entity.id
_entity.type
_entity.pdbx_description
1 polymer ?
#
loop_
_entity_poly.entity_id
_entity_poly.type
_entity_poly.pdbx_seq_one_letter_code
_entity_poly.pdbx_strand_id
1 'polypeptide(L)' 'MSVAEKIKTVQVQDEFRTCLVCGYDMGFQTSVVRAGAAVRVILICPECGARFDIGWTVNLPKE' A
#
# COMPACT_ATOMS: atom_id res chain seq x y z
N MET A 1 19.66 0.20 -3.04
CA MET A 1 18.41 -0.59 -3.02
C MET A 1 17.59 -0.12 -4.21
N SER A 2 17.39 -0.98 -5.22
CA SER A 2 16.74 -0.63 -6.48
C SER A 2 15.24 -0.43 -6.29
N VAL A 3 14.74 0.71 -6.75
CA VAL A 3 13.37 1.25 -6.55
C VAL A 3 12.34 0.54 -7.44
N ALA A 4 12.40 -0.78 -7.55
CA ALA A 4 11.59 -1.54 -8.51
C ALA A 4 11.06 -2.88 -7.98
N GLU A 5 10.85 -3.02 -6.66
CA GLU A 5 10.00 -4.12 -6.19
C GLU A 5 8.57 -3.90 -6.66
N LYS A 6 8.06 -4.86 -7.44
CA LYS A 6 6.72 -4.84 -8.05
C LYS A 6 5.66 -4.68 -6.96
N ILE A 7 4.78 -3.71 -7.13
CA ILE A 7 3.61 -3.50 -6.28
C ILE A 7 2.60 -4.61 -6.54
N LYS A 8 2.14 -5.29 -5.48
CA LYS A 8 1.18 -6.40 -5.56
C LYS A 8 -0.24 -5.88 -5.39
N THR A 9 -1.10 -6.12 -6.37
CA THR A 9 -2.53 -5.79 -6.24
C THR A 9 -3.24 -6.82 -5.37
N VAL A 10 -4.01 -6.38 -4.38
CA VAL A 10 -4.76 -7.23 -3.45
C VAL A 10 -6.21 -6.78 -3.40
N GLN A 11 -7.15 -7.72 -3.48
CA GLN A 11 -8.55 -7.45 -3.16
C GLN A 11 -8.77 -7.68 -1.67
N VAL A 12 -9.17 -6.63 -0.96
CA VAL A 12 -9.50 -6.71 0.47
C VAL A 12 -10.94 -7.21 0.61
N GLN A 13 -11.16 -8.19 1.49
CA GLN A 13 -12.50 -8.61 1.88
C GLN A 13 -12.92 -7.86 3.14
N ASP A 14 -12.59 -8.38 4.33
CA ASP A 14 -12.93 -7.73 5.60
C ASP A 14 -11.79 -6.83 6.11
N GLU A 15 -10.62 -7.42 6.33
CA GLU A 15 -9.44 -6.73 6.87
C GLU A 15 -8.17 -7.18 6.13
N PHE A 16 -7.29 -6.22 5.84
CA PHE A 16 -5.97 -6.49 5.30
C PHE A 16 -4.90 -5.86 6.20
N ARG A 17 -4.51 -6.61 7.25
CA ARG A 17 -3.46 -6.21 8.21
C ARG A 17 -2.22 -7.11 8.20
N THR A 18 -2.30 -8.30 7.61
CA THR A 18 -1.21 -9.29 7.59
C THR A 18 -0.48 -9.28 6.25
N CYS A 19 0.84 -9.19 6.29
CA CYS A 19 1.71 -9.25 5.12
C CYS A 19 1.66 -10.64 4.47
N LEU A 20 1.23 -10.71 3.21
CA LEU A 20 1.17 -11.96 2.42
C LEU A 20 2.57 -12.51 2.02
N VAL A 21 3.65 -11.87 2.46
CA VAL A 21 5.03 -12.27 2.15
C VAL A 21 5.75 -12.85 3.37
N CYS A 22 5.73 -12.13 4.50
CA CYS A 22 6.47 -12.54 5.70
C CYS A 22 5.58 -12.87 6.90
N GLY A 23 4.27 -12.63 6.84
CA GLY A 23 3.34 -12.90 7.94
C GLY A 23 3.25 -11.83 9.01
N TYR A 24 3.98 -10.71 8.90
CA TYR A 24 3.84 -9.55 9.81
C TYR A 24 2.39 -9.09 9.91
N ASP A 25 1.84 -8.93 11.12
CA ASP A 25 0.39 -8.73 11.33
C ASP A 25 -0.01 -7.48 12.13
N MET A 26 0.95 -6.61 12.45
CA MET A 26 0.71 -5.35 13.16
C MET A 26 0.36 -4.18 12.20
N GLY A 27 -0.06 -4.48 10.96
CA GLY A 27 -0.48 -3.50 9.97
C GLY A 27 0.64 -3.05 9.01
N PHE A 28 0.40 -1.96 8.28
CA PHE A 28 1.28 -1.49 7.22
C PHE A 28 1.63 0.00 7.36
N GLN A 29 2.82 0.37 6.91
CA GLN A 29 3.15 1.77 6.65
C GLN A 29 2.47 2.22 5.35
N THR A 30 2.01 3.47 5.28
CA THR A 30 1.36 4.03 4.09
C THR A 30 2.29 4.95 3.32
N SER A 31 2.35 4.77 2.00
CA SER A 31 2.98 5.70 1.06
C SER A 31 1.95 6.19 0.05
N VAL A 32 1.98 7.47 -0.31
CA VAL A 32 1.08 8.05 -1.32
C VAL A 32 1.80 8.25 -2.64
N VAL A 33 1.16 7.85 -3.73
CA VAL A 33 1.65 8.04 -5.10
C VAL A 33 0.65 8.87 -5.88
N ARG A 34 1.13 9.88 -6.61
CA ARG A 34 0.25 10.78 -7.37
C ARG A 34 -0.50 10.00 -8.47
N ALA A 35 -1.81 10.19 -8.54
CA ALA A 35 -2.70 9.56 -9.52
C ALA A 35 -3.66 10.63 -10.09
N GLY A 36 -3.12 11.51 -10.93
CA GLY A 36 -3.86 12.67 -11.45
C GLY A 36 -4.20 13.67 -10.34
N ALA A 37 -5.50 13.96 -10.18
CA ALA A 37 -6.02 14.84 -9.13
C ALA A 37 -6.17 14.16 -7.76
N ALA A 38 -5.99 12.84 -7.70
CA ALA A 38 -6.04 12.05 -6.48
C ALA A 38 -4.66 11.49 -6.14
N VAL A 39 -4.56 10.81 -5.00
CA VAL A 39 -3.41 9.99 -4.62
C VAL A 39 -3.84 8.55 -4.42
N ARG A 40 -3.00 7.62 -4.85
CA ARG A 40 -3.13 6.20 -4.57
C ARG A 40 -2.32 5.85 -3.32
N VAL A 41 -2.93 5.11 -2.41
CA VAL A 41 -2.26 4.65 -1.19
C VAL A 41 -1.65 3.27 -1.43
N ILE A 42 -0.34 3.16 -1.18
CA ILE A 42 0.43 1.92 -1.23
C ILE A 42 0.75 1.52 0.20
N LEU A 43 0.40 0.29 0.56
CA LEU A 43 0.70 -0.31 1.85
C LEU A 43 2.07 -0.98 1.78
N ILE A 44 2.93 -0.71 2.75
CA ILE A 44 4.31 -1.19 2.79
C ILE A 44 4.50 -1.98 4.07
N CYS A 45 4.93 -3.24 3.95
CA CYS A 45 5.30 -4.05 5.11
C CYS A 45 6.55 -3.45 5.76
N PRO A 46 6.49 -3.09 7.06
CA PRO A 46 7.64 -2.48 7.75
C PRO A 46 8.79 -3.49 7.98
N GLU A 47 8.51 -4.79 7.95
CA GLU A 47 9.50 -5.84 8.17
C GLU A 47 10.24 -6.23 6.89
N CYS A 48 9.51 -6.56 5.82
CA CYS A 48 10.12 -7.08 4.59
C CYS A 48 10.09 -6.11 3.40
N GLY A 49 9.53 -4.91 3.54
CA GLY A 49 9.44 -3.90 2.48
C GLY A 49 8.41 -4.19 1.38
N ALA A 50 7.70 -5.32 1.44
CA ALA A 50 6.71 -5.70 0.42
C ALA A 50 5.64 -4.62 0.26
N ARG A 51 5.33 -4.30 -0.99
CA ARG A 51 4.40 -3.23 -1.37
C ARG A 51 3.10 -3.82 -1.90
N PHE A 52 1.98 -3.36 -1.36
CA PHE A 52 0.64 -3.80 -1.72
C PHE A 52 -0.20 -2.61 -2.14
N ASP A 53 -1.06 -2.86 -3.11
CA ASP A 53 -2.00 -1.91 -3.66
C ASP A 53 -3.39 -2.52 -3.58
N ILE A 54 -4.23 -1.91 -2.74
CA ILE A 54 -5.59 -2.38 -2.48
C ILE A 54 -6.65 -1.59 -3.26
N GLY A 55 -6.22 -0.76 -4.23
CA GLY A 55 -7.12 0.14 -4.96
C GLY A 55 -7.57 1.37 -4.16
N TRP A 56 -7.02 1.58 -2.96
CA TRP A 56 -7.35 2.72 -2.11
C TRP A 56 -6.84 4.02 -2.72
N THR A 57 -7.78 4.88 -3.09
CA THR A 57 -7.53 6.21 -3.66
C THR A 57 -8.13 7.28 -2.76
N VAL A 58 -7.40 8.37 -2.54
CA VAL A 58 -7.82 9.51 -1.69
C VAL A 58 -7.74 10.78 -2.52
N ASN A 59 -8.81 11.59 -2.50
CA ASN A 59 -8.77 12.94 -3.04
C ASN A 59 -8.10 13.86 -2.01
N LEU A 60 -7.06 14.57 -2.42
CA LEU A 60 -6.48 15.60 -1.56
C LEU A 60 -7.45 16.79 -1.50
N PRO A 61 -7.60 17.43 -0.32
CA PRO A 61 -8.43 18.62 -0.20
C PRO A 61 -7.95 19.67 -1.20
N LYS A 62 -8.92 20.35 -1.85
CA LYS A 62 -8.63 21.52 -2.67
C LYS A 62 -8.36 22.68 -1.70
N GLU A 63 -7.17 23.26 -1.80
CA GLU A 63 -6.81 24.50 -1.11
C GLU A 63 -7.76 25.65 -1.50
#